data_AF-A0A2I1G9M0-F1
#
_entry.id   AF-A0A2I1G9M0-F1
#
_cell.length_a   1.000
_cell.length_b   1.000
_cell.length_c   1.000
_cell.angle_alpha   90.00
_cell.angle_beta   90.00
_cell.angle_gamma   90.00
#
_symmetry.space_group_name_H-M   'P 1'
#
loop_
_entity.id
_entity.type
_entity.pdbx_description
1 polymer ?
#
loop_
_entity_poly.entity_id
_entity_poly.type
_entity_poly.pdbx_seq_one_letter_code
_entity_poly.pdbx_strand_id
1 'polypeptide(L)' 'MAVNIATRLKFDEEETKAYHGMSSQQRRRFNAFRDDDSKKAYVRALADREKTWREKSRLRRFFTYLFR' A
#
# COMPACT_ATOMS: atom_id res chain seq x y z
N MET A 1 -22.46 -13.04 -3.22
CA MET A 1 -21.50 -12.54 -2.20
C MET A 1 -20.24 -12.06 -2.90
N ALA A 2 -19.86 -10.79 -2.75
CA ALA A 2 -18.56 -10.32 -3.23
C ALA A 2 -17.49 -10.90 -2.31
N VAL A 3 -16.65 -11.79 -2.83
CA VAL A 3 -15.50 -12.34 -2.09
C VAL A 3 -14.63 -11.15 -1.70
N ASN A 4 -14.54 -10.87 -0.41
CA ASN A 4 -13.69 -9.81 0.10
C ASN A 4 -12.24 -10.27 -0.08
N ILE A 5 -11.59 -9.76 -1.13
CA ILE A 5 -10.24 -10.13 -1.55
C ILE A 5 -9.25 -9.95 -0.39
N ALA A 6 -9.50 -9.00 0.51
CA ALA A 6 -8.72 -8.80 1.72
C ALA A 6 -8.81 -9.96 2.72
N THR A 7 -10.00 -10.53 2.91
CA THR A 7 -10.22 -11.70 3.77
C THR A 7 -9.61 -12.96 3.15
N ARG A 8 -9.68 -13.10 1.82
CA ARG A 8 -9.11 -14.25 1.10
C ARG A 8 -7.58 -14.26 1.13
N LEU A 9 -6.96 -13.08 1.04
CA LEU A 9 -5.50 -12.92 1.04
C LEU A 9 -4.90 -12.76 2.45
N LYS A 10 -5.75 -12.75 3.49
CA LYS A 10 -5.36 -12.52 4.90
C LYS A 10 -4.48 -11.28 5.03
N PHE A 11 -5.00 -10.14 4.59
CA PHE A 11 -4.31 -8.85 4.75
C PHE A 11 -4.38 -8.36 6.19
N ASP A 12 -3.27 -7.80 6.64
CA ASP A 12 -3.22 -7.07 7.91
C ASP A 12 -3.89 -5.69 7.78
N GLU A 13 -4.01 -4.95 8.88
CA GLU A 13 -4.76 -3.68 8.88
C GLU A 13 -4.08 -2.61 8.00
N GLU A 14 -2.74 -2.58 7.97
CA GLU A 14 -1.95 -1.70 7.09
C GLU A 14 -2.07 -2.09 5.61
N GLU A 15 -2.04 -3.40 5.32
CA GLU A 15 -2.18 -3.93 3.96
C GLU A 15 -3.59 -3.66 3.42
N THR A 16 -4.60 -3.77 4.28
CA THR A 16 -5.99 -3.44 3.95
C THR A 16 -6.14 -1.97 3.61
N LYS A 17 -5.56 -1.06 4.42
CA LYS A 17 -5.56 0.39 4.12
C LYS A 17 -4.87 0.69 2.79
N ALA A 18 -3.72 0.08 2.52
CA ALA A 18 -2.99 0.24 1.26
C ALA A 18 -3.80 -0.28 0.05
N TYR A 19 -4.50 -1.41 0.20
CA TYR A 19 -5.38 -1.96 -0.82
C TYR A 19 -6.58 -1.05 -1.11
N HIS A 20 -7.24 -0.52 -0.06
CA HIS A 20 -8.36 0.42 -0.23
C HIS A 20 -7.92 1.75 -0.84
N GLY A 21 -6.71 2.23 -0.50
CA GLY A 21 -6.10 3.44 -1.04
C GLY A 21 -5.55 3.32 -2.46
N MET A 22 -5.64 2.15 -3.10
CA MET A 22 -5.11 1.95 -4.45
C MET A 22 -5.81 2.84 -5.48
N SER A 23 -5.01 3.48 -6.33
CA SER A 23 -5.51 4.15 -7.54
C SER A 23 -6.03 3.15 -8.57
N SER A 24 -6.84 3.62 -9.52
CA SER A 24 -7.36 2.80 -10.63
C SER A 24 -6.27 2.05 -11.39
N GLN A 25 -5.07 2.64 -11.55
CA GLN A 25 -3.96 1.99 -12.22
C GLN A 25 -3.33 0.87 -11.36
N GLN A 26 -3.21 1.10 -10.05
CA GLN A 26 -2.71 0.11 -9.09
C GLN A 26 -3.68 -1.07 -8.98
N ARG A 27 -4.99 -0.81 -8.98
CA ARG A 27 -6.02 -1.88 -9.04
C ARG A 27 -5.92 -2.72 -10.31
N ARG A 28 -5.68 -2.11 -11.48
CA ARG A 28 -5.48 -2.86 -12.73
C ARG A 28 -4.25 -3.78 -12.65
N ARG A 29 -3.14 -3.28 -12.10
CA ARG A 29 -1.92 -4.09 -11.89
C ARG A 29 -2.16 -5.21 -10.88
N PHE A 30 -2.83 -4.90 -9.77
CA PHE A 30 -3.21 -5.90 -8.77
C PHE A 30 -4.08 -7.01 -9.38
N ASN A 31 -5.05 -6.66 -10.22
CA ASN A 31 -5.93 -7.62 -10.88
C ASN A 31 -5.24 -8.38 -12.03
N ALA A 32 -4.11 -7.88 -12.54
CA ALA A 32 -3.33 -8.57 -13.57
C ALA A 32 -2.53 -9.75 -13.00
N PHE A 33 -2.25 -9.76 -11.69
CA PHE A 33 -1.64 -10.92 -11.05
C PHE A 33 -2.64 -12.08 -10.97
N ARG A 34 -2.25 -13.27 -11.43
CA ARG A 34 -3.05 -14.50 -11.25
C ARG A 34 -2.83 -15.11 -9.87
N ASP A 35 -1.60 -15.07 -9.39
CA ASP A 35 -1.19 -15.68 -8.12
C ASP A 35 -1.55 -14.81 -6.91
N ASP A 36 -2.13 -15.45 -5.90
CA ASP A 36 -2.50 -14.81 -4.64
C ASP A 36 -1.25 -14.33 -3.86
N ASP A 37 -0.11 -15.00 -4.01
CA ASP A 37 1.17 -14.61 -3.41
C ASP A 37 1.73 -13.31 -4.02
N SER A 38 1.67 -13.19 -5.35
CA SER A 38 2.07 -11.98 -6.06
C SER A 38 1.19 -10.77 -5.72
N LYS A 39 -0.12 -11.00 -5.55
CA LYS A 39 -1.05 -9.98 -5.05
C LYS A 39 -0.68 -9.50 -3.66
N LYS A 40 -0.32 -10.43 -2.78
CA LYS A 40 0.08 -10.12 -1.41
C LYS A 40 1.40 -9.35 -1.37
N ALA A 41 2.41 -9.79 -2.11
CA ALA A 41 3.67 -9.07 -2.26
C ALA A 41 3.47 -7.64 -2.79
N TYR A 42 2.56 -7.45 -3.75
CA TYR A 42 2.26 -6.12 -4.30
C TYR A 42 1.62 -5.17 -3.28
N VAL A 43 0.65 -5.66 -2.50
CA VAL A 43 0.01 -4.87 -1.44
C VAL A 43 1.00 -4.53 -0.33
N ARG A 44 1.85 -5.49 0.06
CA ARG A 44 2.89 -5.28 1.06
C ARG A 44 3.91 -4.24 0.63
N ALA A 45 4.34 -4.28 -0.64
CA ALA A 45 5.21 -3.27 -1.22
C ALA A 45 4.56 -1.88 -1.26
N LEU A 46 3.25 -1.79 -1.47
CA LEU A 46 2.51 -0.53 -1.40
C LEU A 46 2.44 0.03 0.02
N ALA A 47 2.13 -0.81 1.01
CA ALA A 47 2.11 -0.42 2.41
C ALA A 47 3.49 0.07 2.89
N ASP A 48 4.56 -0.65 2.53
CA ASP A 48 5.94 -0.28 2.84
C ASP A 48 6.35 1.04 2.16
N ARG A 49 5.97 1.22 0.89
CA ARG A 49 6.21 2.47 0.17
C ARG A 49 5.48 3.64 0.82
N GLU A 50 4.24 3.45 1.28
CA GLU A 50 3.48 4.49 1.98
C GLU A 50 4.13 4.86 3.33
N LYS A 51 4.64 3.87 4.09
CA LYS A 51 5.47 4.10 5.29
C LYS A 51 6.71 4.93 4.96
N THR A 52 7.47 4.50 3.96
CA THR A 52 8.69 5.19 3.52
C THR A 52 8.40 6.63 3.06
N TRP A 53 7.29 6.86 2.35
CA TRP A 53 6.88 8.21 1.93
C TRP A 53 6.46 9.08 3.11
N ARG A 54 5.77 8.53 4.12
CA ARG A 54 5.43 9.26 5.36
C ARG A 54 6.67 9.63 6.14
N GLU A 55 7.64 8.72 6.27
CA GLU A 55 8.92 9.00 6.94
C GLU A 55 9.74 10.05 6.19
N LYS A 56 9.88 9.91 4.85
CA LYS A 56 10.53 10.95 4.03
C LYS A 56 9.83 12.29 4.13
N SER A 57 8.50 12.33 4.17
CA SER A 57 7.75 13.58 4.29
C SER A 57 7.92 14.23 5.67
N ARG A 58 8.00 13.43 6.75
CA ARG A 58 8.32 13.94 8.10
C ARG A 58 9.73 14.51 8.15
N LEU A 59 10.72 13.78 7.63
CA LEU A 59 12.10 14.26 7.54
C LEU A 59 12.18 15.57 6.75
N ARG A 60 11.53 15.63 5.58
CA ARG A 60 11.53 16.82 4.74
C ARG A 60 10.91 18.03 5.45
N ARG A 61 9.81 17.83 6.18
CA ARG A 61 9.16 18.88 6.99
C ARG A 61 10.03 19.30 8.19
N PHE A 62 10.74 18.37 8.81
CA PHE A 62 11.68 18.64 9.90
C PHE A 62 12.88 19.47 9.40
N PHE A 63 13.47 19.10 8.25
CA PHE A 63 14.53 19.88 7.62
C PHE A 63 14.09 21.27 7.17
N THR A 64 12.85 21.43 6.66
CA THR A 64 12.29 22.75 6.34
C THR A 64 12.11 23.64 7.57
N TYR A 65 11.83 23.04 8.74
CA TYR A 65 11.71 23.78 10.01
C TYR A 65 13.06 24.09 10.67
N LEU A 66 14.08 23.25 10.46
CA LEU A 66 15.40 23.40 11.08
C LEU A 66 16.30 24.44 10.36
N PHE A 67 16.02 24.71 9.08
CA PHE A 67 16.80 25.63 8.23
C PHE A 67 16.08 26.97 7.95
N ARG A 68 15.05 27.32 8.74
CA ARG A 68 14.35 28.61 8.67
C ARG A 68 14.66 29.43 9.91
#